data_AF-A0A8X6K6H9-F1
#
_entry.id   AF-A0A8X6K6H9-F1
#
_cell.length_a   1.000
_cell.length_b   1.000
_cell.length_c   1.000
_cell.angle_alpha   90.00
_cell.angle_beta   90.00
_cell.angle_gamma   90.00
#
_symmetry.space_group_name_H-M   'P 1'
#
loop_
_entity.id
_entity.type
_entity.pdbx_description
1 polymer ?
#
loop_
_entity_poly.entity_id
_entity_poly.type
_entity_poly.pdbx_seq_one_letter_code
_entity_poly.pdbx_strand_id
1 'polypeptide(L)'
;MFRQILIDPAQRDLLRIMWKTGANDKPVIYRLKTVTYGTSSAPFLAIRTLKQLAMDEASRFPLASKVALQDVYMDDVVSGAQTLDTARQLQCQLQNMLKTCGMKLHKWNSNSKELFNSSTDQEHSFQPTQNQP
;
A
#
# COMPACT_ATOMS: atom_id res chain seq x y z
N MET A 1 1.89 -2.39 -2.11
CA MET A 1 1.44 -3.37 -1.11
C MET A 1 1.83 -4.82 -1.44
N PHE A 2 1.28 -5.44 -2.50
CA PHE A 2 1.36 -6.89 -2.77
C PHE A 2 2.78 -7.51 -2.76
N ARG A 3 3.76 -6.85 -3.39
CA ARG A 3 5.14 -7.36 -3.47
C ARG A 3 5.88 -7.39 -2.12
N GLN A 4 5.33 -6.78 -1.07
CA GLN A 4 5.88 -6.87 0.29
C GLN A 4 5.38 -8.10 1.06
N ILE A 5 4.47 -8.89 0.46
CA ILE A 5 3.83 -10.04 1.11
C ILE A 5 4.40 -11.31 0.49
N LEU A 6 5.12 -12.09 1.29
CA LEU A 6 5.68 -13.36 0.86
C LEU A 6 4.61 -14.44 0.76
N ILE A 7 4.72 -15.25 -0.28
CA ILE A 7 3.96 -16.50 -0.44
C ILE A 7 4.70 -17.61 0.31
N ASP A 8 3.93 -18.47 0.97
CA ASP A 8 4.42 -19.69 1.59
C ASP A 8 5.31 -20.46 0.60
N PRO A 9 6.56 -20.81 0.98
CA PRO A 9 7.46 -21.58 0.11
C PRO A 9 6.82 -22.80 -0.55
N ALA A 10 5.93 -23.52 0.13
CA ALA A 10 5.23 -24.70 -0.38
C ALA A 10 4.23 -24.36 -1.51
N GLN A 11 3.72 -23.13 -1.56
CA GLN A 11 2.76 -22.68 -2.58
C GLN A 11 3.42 -21.99 -3.78
N ARG A 12 4.71 -21.65 -3.72
CA ARG A 12 5.41 -20.92 -4.79
C ARG A 12 5.48 -21.67 -6.12
N ASP A 13 5.37 -23.00 -6.07
CA ASP A 13 5.33 -23.83 -7.27
C ASP A 13 4.06 -23.63 -8.11
N LEU A 14 2.98 -23.11 -7.51
CA LEU A 14 1.75 -22.71 -8.20
C LEU A 14 1.89 -21.34 -8.91
N LEU A 15 2.96 -20.58 -8.62
CA LEU A 15 3.20 -19.24 -9.15
C LEU A 15 4.42 -19.22 -10.09
N ARG A 16 4.47 -20.19 -11.00
CA ARG A 16 5.53 -20.29 -12.01
C ARG A 16 5.19 -19.43 -13.22
N ILE A 17 6.20 -18.72 -13.72
CA ILE A 17 6.13 -18.05 -15.02
C ILE A 17 7.26 -18.54 -15.90
N MET A 18 7.01 -18.60 -17.20
CA MET A 18 8.03 -18.86 -18.21
C MET A 18 8.38 -17.54 -18.89
N TRP A 19 9.66 -17.20 -18.95
CA TRP A 19 10.14 -15.97 -19.55
C TRP A 19 11.25 -16.25 -20.54
N LYS A 20 11.29 -15.46 -21.61
CA LYS A 20 12.26 -15.56 -22.69
C LYS A 20 12.59 -14.14 -23.17
N THR A 21 13.87 -13.78 -23.14
CA THR A 21 14.32 -12.41 -23.41
C THR A 21 14.37 -12.11 -24.91
N GLY A 22 15.03 -12.96 -25.70
CA GLY A 22 15.08 -12.88 -27.16
C GLY A 22 14.38 -14.05 -27.84
N ALA A 23 13.96 -13.89 -29.10
CA ALA A 23 13.21 -14.89 -29.85
C ALA A 23 13.91 -16.26 -30.01
N ASN A 24 15.25 -16.30 -29.89
CA ASN A 24 16.04 -17.53 -30.00
C ASN A 24 16.54 -18.06 -28.65
N ASP A 25 16.30 -17.35 -27.54
CA ASP A 25 16.78 -17.77 -26.24
C ASP A 25 16.02 -19.00 -25.71
N LYS A 26 16.67 -19.77 -24.85
CA LYS A 26 15.98 -20.83 -24.10
C LYS A 26 15.07 -20.20 -23.05
N PRO A 27 13.80 -20.62 -22.93
CA PRO A 27 12.92 -20.10 -21.90
C PRO A 27 13.43 -20.50 -20.51
N VAL A 28 13.31 -19.57 -19.56
CA VAL A 28 13.66 -19.76 -18.15
C VAL A 28 12.38 -19.75 -17.33
N ILE A 29 12.27 -20.69 -16.39
CA ILE A 29 11.14 -20.77 -15.47
C ILE A 29 11.51 -20.03 -14.18
N TYR A 30 10.69 -19.04 -13.82
CA TYR A 30 10.78 -18.32 -12.56
C TYR A 30 9.67 -18.78 -11.62
N ARG A 31 9.95 -18.73 -10.31
CA ARG A 31 8.96 -18.93 -9.24
C ARG A 31 8.78 -17.61 -8.51
N LEU A 32 7.57 -17.06 -8.56
CA LEU A 32 7.28 -15.81 -7.88
C LEU A 32 7.23 -16.04 -6.37
N LYS A 33 7.85 -15.14 -5.60
CA LYS A 33 7.97 -15.27 -4.14
C LYS A 33 6.91 -14.50 -3.37
N THR A 34 6.24 -13.57 -4.02
CA THR A 34 5.35 -12.61 -3.38
C THR A 34 3.95 -12.71 -3.96
N VAL A 35 2.96 -12.19 -3.23
CA VAL A 35 1.62 -12.01 -3.77
C VAL A 35 1.73 -11.24 -5.08
N THR A 36 1.14 -11.81 -6.13
CA THR A 36 1.26 -11.31 -7.49
C THR A 36 -0.10 -10.84 -8.00
N TYR A 37 -0.11 -9.68 -8.64
CA TYR A 37 -1.27 -9.11 -9.31
C TYR A 37 -1.89 -10.09 -10.31
N GLY A 38 -3.20 -10.02 -10.49
CA GLY A 38 -3.93 -10.85 -11.45
C GLY A 38 -4.34 -12.23 -10.93
N THR A 39 -3.87 -12.65 -9.76
CA THR A 39 -4.45 -13.81 -9.07
C THR A 39 -5.75 -13.40 -8.35
N SER A 40 -6.78 -14.24 -8.40
CA SER A 40 -8.08 -13.97 -7.77
C SER A 40 -7.97 -13.76 -6.25
N SER A 41 -7.00 -14.42 -5.61
CA SER A 41 -6.75 -14.32 -4.17
C SER A 41 -5.91 -13.12 -3.75
N ALA A 42 -5.21 -12.43 -4.66
CA ALA A 42 -4.29 -11.35 -4.29
C ALA A 42 -4.94 -10.23 -3.47
N PRO A 43 -6.12 -9.70 -3.83
CA PRO A 43 -6.80 -8.67 -3.04
C PRO A 43 -7.07 -9.12 -1.60
N PHE A 44 -7.60 -10.33 -1.44
CA PHE A 44 -7.90 -10.89 -0.13
C PHE A 44 -6.63 -11.04 0.73
N LEU A 45 -5.56 -11.62 0.18
CA LEU A 45 -4.30 -11.82 0.90
C LEU A 45 -3.69 -10.48 1.34
N ALA A 46 -3.74 -9.46 0.49
CA ALA A 46 -3.20 -8.15 0.80
C ALA A 46 -3.98 -7.44 1.92
N ILE A 47 -5.30 -7.37 1.79
CA ILE A 47 -6.16 -6.76 2.80
C ILE A 47 -6.09 -7.53 4.12
N ARG A 48 -6.08 -8.88 4.09
CA ARG A 48 -5.97 -9.68 5.32
C ARG A 48 -4.64 -9.46 6.04
N THR A 49 -3.54 -9.30 5.29
CA THR A 49 -2.21 -8.98 5.84
C THR A 49 -2.21 -7.60 6.48
N LEU A 50 -2.79 -6.59 5.81
CA LEU A 50 -2.90 -5.25 6.35
C LEU A 50 -3.76 -5.20 7.62
N LYS A 51 -4.88 -5.94 7.64
CA LYS A 51 -5.71 -6.08 8.84
C LYS A 51 -4.96 -6.75 9.99
N GLN A 52 -4.10 -7.73 9.71
CA GLN A 52 -3.27 -8.35 10.75
C GLN A 52 -2.29 -7.33 11.33
N LEU A 53 -1.59 -6.58 10.47
CA LEU A 53 -0.68 -5.52 10.89
C LEU A 53 -1.38 -4.51 11.81
N ALA A 54 -2.59 -4.08 11.44
CA ALA A 54 -3.37 -3.14 12.23
C ALA A 54 -3.76 -3.71 13.61
N MET A 55 -4.02 -5.01 13.72
CA MET A 55 -4.28 -5.66 15.00
C MET A 55 -3.01 -5.75 15.86
N ASP A 56 -1.89 -6.16 15.25
CA ASP A 56 -0.61 -6.36 15.94
C ASP A 56 -0.03 -5.03 16.44
N GLU A 57 -0.22 -3.95 15.69
CA GLU A 57 0.33 -2.62 15.98
C GLU A 57 -0.66 -1.66 16.65
N ALA A 58 -1.87 -2.13 17.01
CA ALA A 58 -2.94 -1.32 17.59
C ALA A 58 -2.53 -0.52 18.82
N SER A 59 -1.66 -1.10 19.65
CA SER A 59 -1.16 -0.45 20.88
C SER A 59 -0.21 0.72 20.58
N ARG A 60 0.58 0.63 19.50
CA ARG A 60 1.58 1.63 19.11
C ARG A 60 1.00 2.70 18.20
N PHE A 61 0.06 2.34 17.33
CA PHE A 61 -0.52 3.22 16.32
C PHE A 61 -2.06 3.12 16.30
N PRO A 62 -2.76 3.55 17.37
CA PRO A 62 -4.20 3.33 17.51
C PRO A 62 -5.06 4.03 16.44
N LEU A 63 -4.67 5.25 15.99
CA LEU A 63 -5.41 5.97 14.95
C LEU A 63 -5.24 5.28 13.59
N ALA A 64 -4.00 4.96 13.23
CA ALA A 64 -3.69 4.28 11.99
C ALA A 64 -4.31 2.88 11.93
N SER A 65 -4.35 2.17 13.05
CA SER A 65 -4.92 0.83 13.12
C SER A 65 -6.43 0.85 12.88
N LYS A 66 -7.14 1.81 13.47
CA LYS A 66 -8.58 2.00 13.21
C LYS A 66 -8.83 2.25 11.71
N VAL A 67 -8.08 3.17 11.12
CA VAL A 67 -8.18 3.51 9.69
C VAL A 67 -7.82 2.32 8.80
N ALA A 68 -6.75 1.58 9.10
CA ALA A 68 -6.35 0.41 8.33
C ALA A 68 -7.39 -0.73 8.35
N LEU A 69 -8.21 -0.80 9.40
CA LEU A 69 -9.28 -1.79 9.53
C LEU A 69 -10.57 -1.38 8.80
N GLN A 70 -10.85 -0.08 8.65
CA GLN A 70 -12.15 0.46 8.24
C GLN A 70 -12.12 1.22 6.90
N ASP A 71 -11.03 1.90 6.61
CA ASP A 71 -10.96 2.99 5.61
C ASP A 71 -9.97 2.67 4.47
N VAL A 72 -9.61 1.40 4.30
CA VAL A 72 -8.72 0.94 3.22
C VAL A 72 -9.53 0.25 2.14
N TYR A 73 -9.34 0.70 0.92
CA TYR A 73 -9.87 0.08 -0.28
C TYR A 73 -8.73 -0.30 -1.22
N MET A 74 -8.45 -1.60 -1.32
CA MET A 74 -7.34 -2.13 -2.12
C MET A 74 -5.99 -1.48 -1.72
N ASP A 75 -5.39 -0.69 -2.60
CA ASP A 75 -4.12 0.00 -2.37
C ASP A 75 -4.30 1.44 -1.85
N ASP A 76 -5.54 1.94 -1.76
CA ASP A 76 -5.86 3.32 -1.36
C ASP A 76 -6.38 3.40 0.08
N VAL A 77 -5.98 4.44 0.78
CA VAL A 77 -6.49 4.79 2.11
C VAL A 77 -7.23 6.11 2.00
N VAL A 78 -8.52 6.12 2.34
CA VAL A 78 -9.36 7.33 2.27
C VAL A 78 -10.00 7.53 3.63
N SER A 79 -9.45 8.47 4.40
CA SER A 79 -9.89 8.75 5.76
C SER A 79 -9.86 10.25 6.07
N GLY A 80 -10.42 10.63 7.21
CA GLY A 80 -10.54 12.02 7.65
C GLY A 80 -10.43 12.17 9.15
N ALA A 81 -10.26 13.40 9.60
CA ALA A 81 -10.16 13.76 11.00
C ALA A 81 -10.85 15.11 11.27
N GLN A 82 -11.30 15.32 12.51
CA GLN A 82 -12.05 16.52 12.88
C GLN A 82 -11.17 17.77 13.01
N THR A 83 -9.88 17.60 13.27
CA THR A 83 -8.92 18.70 13.43
C THR A 83 -7.68 18.46 12.59
N LEU A 84 -6.97 19.54 12.28
CA LEU A 84 -5.72 19.47 11.54
C LEU A 84 -4.64 18.67 12.29
N ASP A 85 -4.55 18.83 13.61
CA ASP A 85 -3.55 18.14 14.42
C ASP A 85 -3.82 16.64 14.50
N THR A 86 -5.10 16.24 14.64
CA THR A 86 -5.46 14.81 14.60
C THR A 86 -5.21 14.21 13.22
N ALA A 87 -5.43 14.97 12.14
CA ALA A 87 -5.08 14.55 10.79
C ALA A 87 -3.57 14.36 10.60
N ARG A 88 -2.73 15.28 11.11
CA ARG A 88 -1.26 15.15 11.10
C ARG A 88 -0.80 13.92 11.88
N GLN A 89 -1.35 13.72 13.08
CA GLN A 89 -1.04 12.54 13.89
C GLN A 89 -1.42 11.24 13.18
N LEU A 90 -2.60 11.20 12.56
CA LEU A 90 -3.06 10.05 11.77
C LEU A 90 -2.10 9.77 10.61
N GLN A 91 -1.72 10.79 9.83
CA GLN A 91 -0.75 10.66 8.74
C GLN A 91 0.58 10.06 9.23
N CYS A 92 1.15 10.62 10.31
CA CYS A 92 2.39 10.12 10.89
C CYS A 92 2.27 8.68 11.38
N GLN A 93 1.16 8.33 12.06
CA GLN A 93 0.93 6.96 12.52
C GLN A 93 0.78 5.98 11.35
N LEU A 94 0.07 6.34 10.28
CA LEU A 94 -0.09 5.50 9.09
C LEU A 94 1.25 5.22 8.41
N GLN A 95 2.06 6.26 8.23
CA GLN A 95 3.41 6.12 7.66
C GLN A 95 4.28 5.21 8.51
N ASN A 96 4.31 5.43 9.82
CA ASN A 96 5.16 4.67 10.73
C ASN A 96 4.71 3.22 10.89
N MET A 97 3.40 2.96 10.96
CA MET A 97 2.84 1.60 11.04
C MET A 97 3.14 0.81 9.78
N LEU A 98 2.88 1.36 8.59
CA LEU A 98 3.14 0.66 7.34
C LEU A 98 4.64 0.44 7.07
N LYS A 99 5.49 1.34 7.59
CA LYS A 99 6.94 1.18 7.51
C LYS A 99 7.42 -0.08 8.28
N THR A 100 6.73 -0.53 9.33
CA THR A 100 7.14 -1.74 10.07
C THR A 100 7.02 -3.01 9.24
N CYS A 101 6.13 -3.04 8.23
CA CYS A 101 6.00 -4.15 7.28
C CYS A 101 6.62 -3.86 5.90
N GLY A 102 7.47 -2.84 5.79
CA GLY A 102 8.15 -2.48 4.54
C GLY A 102 7.25 -1.83 3.48
N MET A 103 6.05 -1.38 3.86
CA MET A 103 5.13 -0.66 2.98
C MET A 103 5.33 0.85 3.11
N LYS A 104 5.39 1.56 1.98
CA LYS A 104 5.44 3.03 1.92
C LYS A 104 4.13 3.56 1.35
N LEU A 105 3.47 4.48 2.06
CA LEU A 105 2.39 5.30 1.50
C LEU A 105 2.98 6.42 0.67
N HIS A 106 2.39 6.66 -0.49
CA HIS A 106 2.82 7.63 -1.49
C HIS A 106 1.61 8.41 -2.02
N LYS A 107 1.82 9.49 -2.76
CA LYS A 107 0.73 10.29 -3.39
C LYS A 107 -0.33 10.80 -2.40
N TRP A 108 0.11 11.46 -1.34
CA TRP A 108 -0.80 12.08 -0.37
C TRP A 108 -1.66 13.16 -1.02
N ASN A 109 -2.95 13.19 -0.69
CA ASN A 109 -3.88 14.23 -1.12
C ASN A 109 -4.76 14.66 0.06
N SER A 110 -5.09 15.95 0.12
CA SER A 110 -5.86 16.53 1.22
C SER A 110 -6.62 17.76 0.75
N ASN A 111 -7.79 18.00 1.36
CA ASN A 111 -8.54 19.25 1.21
C ASN A 111 -7.92 20.41 2.01
N SER A 112 -6.95 20.14 2.87
CA SER A 112 -6.19 21.15 3.62
C SER A 112 -4.75 21.24 3.13
N LYS A 113 -4.36 22.42 2.62
CA LYS A 113 -3.01 22.70 2.14
C LYS A 113 -1.94 22.52 3.24
N GLU A 114 -2.31 22.73 4.50
CA GLU A 114 -1.41 22.62 5.64
C GLU A 114 -0.98 21.17 5.96
N LEU A 115 -1.72 20.17 5.49
CA LEU A 115 -1.34 18.76 5.57
C LEU A 115 -0.42 18.32 4.43
N PHE A 116 -0.45 19.07 3.32
CA PHE A 116 0.37 18.76 2.15
C PHE A 116 1.84 19.10 2.42
N ASN A 117 2.09 20.26 3.04
CA ASN A 117 3.44 20.79 3.26
C ASN A 117 4.26 20.04 4.33
N SER A 118 3.64 19.21 5.17
CA SER A 118 4.36 18.37 6.15
C SER A 118 4.92 17.08 5.56
N SER A 119 4.56 16.75 4.32
CA SER A 119 4.98 15.53 3.65
C SER A 119 6.23 15.85 2.81
N THR A 120 7.42 15.47 3.27
CA THR A 120 8.71 15.69 2.58
C THR A 120 8.87 14.97 1.23
N ASP A 121 7.84 14.29 0.73
CA ASP A 121 7.85 13.71 -0.60
C ASP A 121 7.35 14.77 -1.60
N GLN A 122 8.28 15.40 -2.34
CA GLN A 122 7.98 16.08 -3.61
C GLN A 122 7.48 15.04 -4.63
N GLU A 123 6.31 14.45 -4.41
CA GLU A 123 5.65 13.61 -5.40
C GLU A 123 4.59 14.43 -6.13
N HIS A 124 4.78 14.50 -7.45
CA HIS A 124 4.02 15.24 -8.46
C HIS A 124 2.64 15.72 -8.03
N SER A 125 2.49 17.05 -7.94
CA SER A 125 1.18 17.68 -7.83
C SER A 125 0.32 17.28 -9.03
N PHE A 126 -0.86 16.72 -8.78
CA PHE A 126 -1.91 16.79 -9.78
C PHE A 126 -2.35 18.26 -9.85
N GLN A 127 -1.99 18.93 -10.96
CA GLN A 127 -2.57 20.24 -11.22
C GLN A 127 -4.08 20.07 -11.36
N PRO A 128 -4.90 20.90 -10.70
CA PRO A 128 -6.33 20.90 -10.96
C PRO A 128 -6.52 21.14 -12.45
N THR A 129 -7.27 20.27 -13.13
CA THR A 129 -7.73 20.54 -14.48
C THR A 129 -8.43 21.89 -14.44
N GLN A 130 -7.82 22.89 -15.07
CA GLN A 130 -8.52 24.11 -15.40
C GLN A 130 -9.64 23.69 -16.34
N ASN A 131 -10.87 23.69 -15.85
CA ASN A 131 -12.03 23.73 -16.72
C ASN A 131 -11.90 25.04 -17.51
N GLN A 132 -11.35 24.94 -18.72
CA GLN A 132 -11.50 25.98 -19.73
C GLN A 132 -12.96 25.97 -20.23
N PRO A 133 -13.53 27.14 -20.52
CA PRO A 133 -14.94 27.33 -20.81
C PRO A 133 -15.42 26.57 -22.05
#